data_AF-A0A7K4FQE1-F1
#
_entry.id   AF-A0A7K4FQE1-F1
#
_cell.length_a   1.000
_cell.length_b   1.000
_cell.length_c   1.000
_cell.angle_alpha   90.00
_cell.angle_beta   90.00
_cell.angle_gamma   90.00
#
_symmetry.space_group_name_H-M   'P 1'
#
loop_
_entity.id
_entity.type
_entity.pdbx_description
1 polymer ?
#
loop_
_entity_poly.entity_id
_entity_poly.type
_entity_poly.pdbx_seq_one_letter_code
_entity_poly.pdbx_strand_id
1 'polypeptide(L)'
;DHGTQFFSNGKNGIPGDKNKFQEYLDNNNIKHIVGRIDHPQTNGKLERLNYTIKRLRPYFSTWDEVVYYYNYKRRHMSLSI
;
A
#
# COMPACT_ATOMS: atom_id res chain seq x y z
N ASP A 1 0.57 -9.05 0.59
CA ASP A 1 1.93 -9.15 0.03
C ASP A 1 2.81 -9.80 1.07
N HIS A 2 3.57 -10.83 0.72
CA HIS A 2 4.39 -11.60 1.67
C HIS A 2 5.90 -11.45 1.38
N GLY A 3 6.30 -10.34 0.75
CA GLY A 3 7.70 -10.07 0.45
C GLY A 3 8.57 -10.04 1.71
N THR A 4 9.85 -10.37 1.54
CA THR A 4 10.87 -10.39 2.62
C THR A 4 11.09 -9.04 3.29
N GLN A 5 10.64 -7.96 2.64
CA GLN A 5 10.61 -6.61 3.19
C GLN A 5 9.58 -6.43 4.33
N PHE A 6 8.53 -7.25 4.36
CA PHE A 6 7.43 -7.15 5.33
C PHE A 6 7.44 -8.28 6.37
N PHE A 7 8.07 -9.41 6.05
CA PHE A 7 8.17 -10.57 6.93
C PHE A 7 9.57 -11.15 6.93
N SER A 8 10.06 -11.55 8.10
CA SER A 8 11.26 -12.37 8.19
C SER A 8 10.98 -13.78 7.66
N ASN A 9 11.77 -14.20 6.67
CA ASN A 9 11.75 -15.57 6.21
C ASN A 9 12.42 -16.45 7.27
N GLY A 10 11.59 -17.16 8.01
CA GLY A 10 12.03 -18.26 8.85
C GLY A 10 12.75 -19.36 8.07
N LYS A 11 13.59 -20.15 8.74
CA LYS A 11 14.18 -21.38 8.17
C LYS A 11 13.45 -22.59 8.75
N ASN A 12 13.20 -23.60 7.91
CA ASN A 12 12.66 -24.90 8.33
C ASN A 12 11.33 -24.82 9.12
N GLY A 13 10.44 -23.90 8.75
CA GLY A 13 9.13 -23.74 9.41
C GLY A 13 9.16 -22.99 10.75
N ILE A 14 10.33 -22.57 11.22
CA ILE A 14 10.47 -21.72 12.41
C ILE A 14 10.37 -20.26 11.98
N PRO A 15 9.42 -19.46 12.50
CA PRO A 15 9.37 -18.02 12.22
C PRO A 15 10.70 -17.37 12.58
N GLY A 16 11.27 -16.59 11.65
CA GLY A 16 12.49 -15.83 11.94
C GLY A 16 12.21 -14.70 12.93
N ASP A 17 13.29 -14.17 13.53
CA ASP A 17 13.19 -12.99 14.39
C ASP A 17 12.52 -11.82 13.66
N LYS A 18 11.77 -11.00 14.41
CA LYS A 18 11.07 -9.84 13.84
C LYS A 18 12.06 -8.95 13.08
N ASN A 19 11.73 -8.60 11.84
CA ASN A 19 12.50 -7.59 11.13
C ASN A 19 12.13 -6.17 11.62
N LYS A 20 12.93 -5.18 11.21
CA LYS A 20 12.72 -3.77 11.57
C LYS A 20 11.31 -3.23 11.25
N PHE A 21 10.66 -3.77 10.22
CA PHE A 21 9.30 -3.37 9.85
C PHE A 21 8.29 -3.91 10.87
N GLN A 22 8.42 -5.18 11.27
CA GLN A 22 7.57 -5.79 12.30
C GLN A 22 7.77 -5.11 13.66
N GLU A 23 9.02 -4.81 14.03
CA GLU A 23 9.33 -4.05 15.26
C GLU A 23 8.70 -2.65 15.25
N TYR A 24 8.76 -1.94 14.11
CA TYR A 24 8.14 -0.63 13.97
C TYR A 24 6.62 -0.70 14.19
N LEU A 25 5.96 -1.70 13.60
CA LEU A 25 4.51 -1.88 13.75
C LEU A 25 4.13 -2.12 15.21
N ASP A 26 4.86 -2.97 15.91
CA ASP A 26 4.63 -3.26 17.33
C ASP A 26 4.83 -2.00 18.20
N ASN A 27 5.93 -1.28 17.98
CA ASN A 27 6.25 -0.06 18.73
C ASN A 27 5.20 1.06 18.54
N ASN A 28 4.52 1.07 17.40
CA ASN A 28 3.48 2.05 17.07
C ASN A 28 2.05 1.53 17.32
N ASN A 29 1.88 0.33 17.92
CA ASN A 29 0.58 -0.32 18.11
C ASN A 29 -0.23 -0.46 16.79
N ILE A 30 0.45 -0.69 15.67
CA ILE A 30 -0.16 -0.83 14.35
C ILE A 30 -0.40 -2.31 14.07
N LYS A 31 -1.67 -2.71 13.93
CA LYS A 31 -2.04 -4.07 13.52
C LYS A 31 -1.94 -4.23 12.01
N HIS A 32 -0.88 -4.90 11.53
CA HIS A 32 -0.75 -5.25 10.11
C HIS A 32 -1.66 -6.41 9.73
N ILE A 33 -2.64 -6.15 8.84
CA ILE A 33 -3.56 -7.15 8.32
C ILE A 33 -3.01 -7.65 6.97
N VAL A 34 -2.62 -8.92 6.94
CA VAL A 34 -2.05 -9.54 5.74
C VAL A 34 -3.16 -10.18 4.94
N GLY A 35 -3.27 -9.81 3.66
CA GLY A 35 -4.16 -10.49 2.72
C GLY A 35 -3.75 -11.96 2.53
N ARG A 36 -4.71 -12.86 2.34
CA ARG A 36 -4.42 -14.27 2.00
C ARG A 36 -3.59 -14.36 0.71
N ILE A 37 -2.78 -15.42 0.62
CA ILE A 37 -2.12 -15.82 -0.62
C ILE A 37 -3.22 -16.06 -1.68
N ASP A 38 -2.99 -15.60 -2.91
CA ASP A 38 -3.93 -15.64 -4.04
C ASP A 38 -5.28 -14.95 -3.82
N HIS A 39 -5.29 -13.84 -3.07
CA HIS A 39 -6.48 -13.00 -2.92
C HIS A 39 -6.33 -11.61 -3.57
N PRO A 40 -6.40 -11.51 -4.92
CA PRO A 40 -6.20 -10.26 -5.67
C PRO A 40 -7.18 -9.16 -5.27
N GLN A 41 -8.37 -9.51 -4.78
CA GLN A 41 -9.35 -8.54 -4.28
C GLN A 41 -8.82 -7.67 -3.13
N THR A 42 -7.87 -8.17 -2.31
CA THR A 42 -7.25 -7.36 -1.24
C THR A 42 -6.43 -6.21 -1.80
N ASN A 43 -5.74 -6.43 -2.93
CA ASN A 43 -4.84 -5.46 -3.54
C ASN A 43 -5.52 -4.55 -4.57
N GLY A 44 -6.77 -4.86 -4.97
CA GLY A 44 -7.46 -4.14 -6.03
C GLY A 44 -7.58 -2.62 -5.82
N LYS A 45 -7.66 -2.15 -4.57
CA LYS A 45 -7.64 -0.71 -4.26
C LYS A 45 -6.29 -0.07 -4.60
N LEU A 46 -5.19 -0.71 -4.22
CA LEU A 46 -3.83 -0.25 -4.52
C LEU A 46 -3.57 -0.30 -6.02
N GLU A 47 -3.98 -1.38 -6.70
CA GLU A 47 -3.86 -1.49 -8.15
C GLU A 47 -4.66 -0.40 -8.87
N ARG A 48 -5.89 -0.13 -8.42
CA ARG A 48 -6.72 0.95 -8.98
C ARG A 48 -6.13 2.33 -8.73
N LEU A 49 -5.56 2.56 -7.55
CA LEU A 49 -4.84 3.79 -7.22
C LEU A 49 -3.63 3.96 -8.14
N ASN A 50 -2.76 2.95 -8.22
CA ASN A 50 -1.57 2.94 -9.06
C ASN A 50 -1.91 3.22 -10.53
N TYR A 51 -2.95 2.58 -11.05
CA TYR A 51 -3.45 2.85 -12.39
C TYR A 51 -3.87 4.31 -12.57
N THR A 52 -4.61 4.86 -11.61
CA THR A 52 -5.13 6.23 -11.68
C THR A 52 -4.00 7.27 -11.60
N ILE A 53 -3.06 7.11 -10.66
CA ILE A 53 -1.92 8.03 -10.51
C ILE A 53 -1.00 7.95 -11.75
N LYS A 54 -0.72 6.75 -12.28
CA LYS A 54 0.06 6.60 -13.52
C LYS A 54 -0.59 7.29 -14.72
N ARG A 55 -1.92 7.26 -14.83
CA ARG A 55 -2.65 7.98 -15.89
C ARG A 55 -2.61 9.50 -15.71
N LEU A 56 -2.51 9.99 -14.47
CA LEU A 56 -2.38 11.42 -14.18
C LEU A 56 -0.95 11.93 -14.39
N ARG A 57 0.06 11.08 -14.18
CA ARG A 57 1.49 11.45 -14.23
C ARG A 57 1.91 12.29 -15.46
N PRO A 58 1.43 12.05 -16.69
CA PRO A 58 1.82 12.84 -17.86
C PRO A 58 1.36 14.30 -17.84
N TYR A 59 0.38 14.65 -17.00
CA TYR A 59 -0.21 15.99 -16.93
C TYR A 59 0.45 16.89 -15.88
N PHE A 60 1.47 16.40 -15.16
CA PHE A 60 2.12 17.11 -14.06
C PHE A 60 3.65 16.96 -14.16
N SER A 61 4.39 17.89 -13.57
CA SER A 61 5.85 17.89 -13.59
C SER A 61 6.41 16.96 -12.53
N THR A 62 5.81 16.94 -11.33
CA THR A 62 6.29 16.15 -10.18
C THR A 62 5.25 15.15 -9.67
N TRP A 63 5.69 14.18 -8.87
CA TRP A 63 4.76 13.25 -8.20
C TRP A 63 3.94 13.92 -7.11
N ASP A 64 4.50 14.90 -6.41
CA ASP A 64 3.81 15.68 -5.38
C ASP A 64 2.57 16.39 -5.96
N GLU A 65 2.70 16.97 -7.16
CA GLU A 65 1.58 17.59 -7.86
C GLU A 65 0.48 16.58 -8.21
N VAL A 66 0.86 15.37 -8.65
CA VAL A 66 -0.10 14.30 -8.96
C VAL A 66 -0.85 13.86 -7.70
N VAL A 67 -0.12 13.65 -6.60
CA VAL A 67 -0.69 13.24 -5.31
C VAL A 67 -1.61 14.32 -4.77
N TYR A 68 -1.17 15.58 -4.81
CA TYR A 68 -1.98 16.72 -4.38
C TYR A 68 -3.26 16.84 -5.22
N TYR A 69 -3.17 16.74 -6.54
CA TYR A 69 -4.33 16.78 -7.41
C TYR A 69 -5.30 15.63 -7.12
N TYR A 70 -4.80 14.40 -6.96
CA TYR A 70 -5.62 13.22 -6.68
C TYR A 70 -6.39 13.34 -5.35
N ASN A 71 -5.73 13.85 -4.31
CA ASN A 71 -6.30 13.97 -2.97
C ASN A 71 -7.25 15.16 -2.83
N TYR A 72 -6.95 16.31 -3.46
CA TYR A 72 -7.62 17.58 -3.13
C TYR A 72 -8.37 18.27 -4.28
N LYS A 73 -8.11 17.91 -5.54
CA LYS A 73 -8.68 18.64 -6.71
C LYS A 73 -9.51 17.75 -7.63
N ARG A 74 -9.17 16.47 -7.74
CA ARG A 74 -9.91 15.51 -8.56
C ARG A 74 -11.34 15.36 -8.02
N ARG A 75 -12.35 15.65 -8.86
CA ARG A 75 -13.75 15.35 -8.52
C ARG A 75 -13.94 13.84 -8.40
N HIS A 76 -14.28 13.36 -7.21
CA HIS A 76 -14.64 11.96 -6.97
C HIS A 76 -16.15 11.80 -7.14
N MET A 77 -16.59 10.78 -7.88
CA MET A 77 -18.00 10.61 -8.32
C MET A 77 -19.01 10.28 -7.20
N SER A 78 -18.63 10.38 -5.92
CA SER A 78 -19.48 9.90 -4.80
C SER A 78 -19.67 10.91 -3.67
N LEU A 79 -19.23 12.16 -3.83
CA LEU A 79 -19.65 13.25 -2.94
C LEU A 79 -20.55 14.18 -3.73
N SER A 80 -21.84 13.88 -3.68
CA SER A 80 -22.88 14.82 -4.03
C SER A 80 -22.68 16.09 -3.19
N ILE A 81 -22.51 17.23 -3.84
CA ILE A 81 -22.90 18.54 -3.30
C ILE A 81 -24.36 18.74 -3.66
#